data_AF-X0RSF9-F1
#
_entry.id   AF-X0RSF9-F1
#
_cell.length_a   1.000
_cell.length_b   1.000
_cell.length_c   1.000
_cell.angle_alpha   90.00
_cell.angle_beta   90.00
_cell.angle_gamma   90.00
#
_symmetry.space_group_name_H-M   'P 1'
#
loop_
_entity.id
_entity.type
_entity.pdbx_description
1 polymer ?
#
loop_
_entity_poly.entity_id
_entity_poly.type
_entity_poly.pdbx_seq_one_letter_code
_entity_poly.pdbx_strand_id
1 'polypeptide(L)'
;MVYLPRLSLLDKTIAFVSWALAGAIFLTVGWLAMEPDDPLGAVSLLTRSGTVGMLVQVIALVGVAAAMATVVAGRLLADVGTFAIAVGLAAVSLRGGTAEALLVDYADLSPGLHRWLAVKLAFESVVWLVVILVAVGVSALVIHWCFSRVEDADGERTCLRAALAGALAAHDLPTISGRAFGVSADQQTALSDGIKHTVITAGAGLAVISVLSSGLSSRSIQHGQTCFVVTAG
;
A
#
# COMPACT_ATOMS: atom_id res chain seq x y z
N MET A 1 3.03 26.96 -1.38
CA MET A 1 3.05 26.48 -2.77
C MET A 1 4.18 25.48 -2.86
N VAL A 2 3.89 24.19 -2.68
CA VAL A 2 4.91 23.13 -2.66
C VAL A 2 5.25 22.82 -4.11
N TYR A 3 6.50 23.04 -4.51
CA TYR A 3 6.99 22.61 -5.82
C TYR A 3 7.04 21.08 -5.80
N LEU A 4 6.01 20.43 -6.36
CA LEU A 4 6.09 19.00 -6.64
C LEU A 4 7.16 18.83 -7.74
N PRO A 5 8.29 18.16 -7.46
CA PRO A 5 9.27 17.86 -8.49
C PRO A 5 8.56 17.12 -9.62
N ARG A 6 8.73 17.58 -10.87
CA ARG A 6 8.19 16.87 -12.03
C ARG A 6 8.87 15.50 -12.08
N LEU A 7 8.14 14.46 -11.67
CA LEU A 7 8.56 13.07 -11.82
C LEU A 7 8.98 12.84 -13.27
N SER A 8 10.16 12.27 -13.45
CA SER A 8 10.66 11.92 -14.78
C SER A 8 9.72 10.89 -15.42
N LEU A 9 9.70 10.80 -16.75
CA LEU A 9 8.93 9.76 -17.44
C LEU A 9 9.36 8.37 -16.97
N LEU A 10 10.64 8.21 -16.62
CA LEU A 10 11.20 6.98 -16.08
C LEU A 10 10.57 6.60 -14.73
N ASP A 11 10.45 7.52 -13.79
CA ASP A 11 9.85 7.25 -12.47
C ASP A 11 8.39 6.77 -12.60
N LYS A 12 7.64 7.39 -13.52
CA LYS A 12 6.27 6.98 -13.83
C LYS A 12 6.23 5.57 -14.41
N THR A 13 7.11 5.26 -15.36
CA THR A 13 7.15 3.91 -15.95
C THR A 13 7.49 2.85 -14.91
N ILE A 14 8.43 3.12 -14.00
CA ILE A 14 8.78 2.19 -12.93
C ILE A 14 7.60 1.96 -11.98
N ALA A 15 6.88 3.01 -11.60
CA ALA A 15 5.68 2.88 -10.77
C ALA A 15 4.60 2.03 -11.47
N PHE A 16 4.35 2.26 -12.77
CA PHE A 16 3.40 1.42 -13.51
C PHE A 16 3.83 -0.04 -13.59
N VAL A 17 5.13 -0.30 -13.79
CA VAL A 17 5.68 -1.66 -13.83
C VAL A 17 5.52 -2.35 -12.48
N SER A 18 5.75 -1.66 -11.36
CA SER A 18 5.57 -2.26 -10.03
C SER A 18 4.10 -2.58 -9.72
N TRP A 19 3.17 -1.71 -10.14
CA TRP A 19 1.73 -1.97 -10.01
C TRP A 19 1.27 -3.14 -10.86
N ALA A 20 1.72 -3.20 -12.12
CA ALA A 20 1.41 -4.30 -13.03
C ALA A 20 1.97 -5.63 -12.51
N LEU A 21 3.20 -5.61 -11.96
CA LEU A 21 3.83 -6.79 -11.36
C LEU A 21 3.04 -7.29 -10.15
N ALA A 22 2.67 -6.41 -9.22
CA ALA A 22 1.86 -6.79 -8.07
C ALA A 22 0.49 -7.32 -8.53
N GLY A 23 -0.19 -6.62 -9.45
CA GLY A 23 -1.44 -7.08 -10.04
C GLY A 23 -1.35 -8.48 -10.64
N ALA A 24 -0.29 -8.76 -11.40
CA ALA A 24 -0.06 -10.08 -12.00
C ALA A 24 0.19 -11.17 -10.93
N ILE A 25 0.98 -10.88 -9.90
CA ILE A 25 1.23 -11.81 -8.78
C ILE A 25 -0.08 -12.15 -8.06
N PHE A 26 -0.90 -11.15 -7.76
CA PHE A 26 -2.18 -11.36 -7.08
C PHE A 26 -3.19 -12.09 -7.97
N LEU A 27 -3.28 -11.76 -9.26
CA LEU A 27 -4.19 -12.45 -10.18
C LEU A 27 -3.81 -13.91 -10.41
N THR A 28 -2.52 -14.27 -10.30
CA THR A 28 -2.04 -15.64 -10.51
C THR A 28 -1.98 -16.40 -9.18
N VAL A 29 -0.98 -16.10 -8.35
CA VAL A 29 -0.70 -16.79 -7.08
C VAL A 29 -1.72 -16.39 -6.02
N GLY A 30 -2.09 -15.11 -5.95
CA GLY A 30 -3.08 -14.62 -4.99
C GLY A 30 -4.45 -15.26 -5.19
N TRP A 31 -4.87 -15.46 -6.45
CA TRP A 31 -6.12 -16.17 -6.74
C TRP A 31 -6.07 -17.61 -6.24
N LEU A 32 -5.00 -18.37 -6.52
CA LEU A 32 -4.87 -19.74 -6.01
C LEU A 32 -4.92 -19.79 -4.47
N ALA A 33 -4.37 -18.77 -3.80
CA ALA A 33 -4.42 -18.66 -2.35
C ALA A 33 -5.79 -18.23 -1.81
N MET A 34 -6.56 -17.42 -2.54
CA MET A 34 -7.82 -16.80 -2.10
C MET A 34 -9.07 -17.38 -2.77
N GLU A 35 -8.93 -18.40 -3.60
CA GLU A 35 -10.03 -18.98 -4.37
C GLU A 35 -11.18 -19.40 -3.42
N PRO A 36 -12.40 -18.88 -3.64
CA PRO A 36 -13.55 -19.25 -2.84
C PRO A 36 -13.92 -20.71 -3.09
N ASP A 37 -14.46 -21.39 -2.07
CA ASP A 37 -14.90 -22.79 -2.19
C ASP A 37 -16.09 -22.92 -3.17
N ASP A 38 -16.87 -21.84 -3.33
CA ASP A 38 -17.87 -21.69 -4.40
C ASP A 38 -17.30 -20.81 -5.52
N PRO A 39 -17.21 -21.29 -6.78
CA PRO A 39 -16.69 -20.51 -7.91
C PRO A 39 -17.47 -19.22 -8.22
N LEU A 40 -18.72 -19.10 -7.77
CA LEU A 40 -19.52 -17.88 -7.91
C LEU A 40 -19.49 -16.99 -6.64
N GLY A 41 -18.84 -17.47 -5.58
CA GLY A 41 -18.76 -16.78 -4.29
C GLY A 41 -17.85 -15.56 -4.32
N ALA A 42 -18.12 -14.62 -3.42
CA ALA A 42 -17.18 -13.53 -3.15
C ALA A 42 -15.94 -14.04 -2.42
N VAL A 43 -14.79 -13.40 -2.65
CA VAL A 43 -13.57 -13.63 -1.85
C VAL A 43 -13.85 -13.12 -0.44
N SER A 44 -14.26 -14.02 0.44
CA SER A 44 -14.59 -13.71 1.83
C SER A 44 -13.95 -14.70 2.79
N LEU A 45 -13.51 -14.20 3.93
CA LEU A 45 -13.01 -14.99 5.06
C LEU A 45 -14.11 -15.86 5.70
N LEU A 46 -15.38 -15.48 5.49
CA LEU A 46 -16.54 -16.07 6.15
C LEU A 46 -17.03 -17.35 5.50
N THR A 47 -16.77 -17.53 4.21
CA THR A 47 -17.29 -18.66 3.42
C THR A 47 -16.35 -19.86 3.40
N ARG A 48 -15.10 -19.70 3.85
CA ARG A 48 -14.05 -20.70 3.65
C ARG A 48 -13.76 -21.58 4.87
N SER A 49 -13.69 -22.89 4.67
CA SER A 49 -13.22 -23.83 5.70
C SER A 49 -11.68 -23.83 5.78
N GLY A 50 -11.09 -22.75 6.29
CA GLY A 50 -9.62 -22.63 6.32
C GLY A 50 -9.09 -21.22 6.50
N THR A 51 -9.85 -20.33 7.13
CA THR A 51 -9.60 -18.88 7.22
C THR A 51 -8.17 -18.54 7.66
N VAL A 52 -7.64 -19.24 8.66
CA VAL A 52 -6.28 -18.98 9.19
C VAL A 52 -5.20 -19.34 8.17
N GLY A 53 -5.32 -20.49 7.51
CA GLY A 53 -4.36 -20.92 6.50
C GLY A 53 -4.31 -19.95 5.31
N MET A 54 -5.49 -19.53 4.84
CA MET A 54 -5.60 -18.50 3.82
C MET A 54 -4.95 -17.18 4.27
N LEU A 55 -5.28 -16.69 5.47
CA LEU A 55 -4.71 -15.44 6.01
C LEU A 55 -3.19 -15.47 6.05
N VAL A 56 -2.58 -16.57 6.51
CA VAL A 56 -1.13 -16.73 6.54
C VAL A 56 -0.54 -16.65 5.12
N GLN A 57 -1.15 -17.32 4.14
CA GLN A 57 -0.71 -17.26 2.74
C GLN A 57 -0.85 -15.85 2.16
N VAL A 58 -1.96 -15.16 2.42
CA VAL A 58 -2.23 -13.80 1.97
C VAL A 58 -1.22 -12.83 2.58
N ILE A 59 -0.97 -12.90 3.89
CA ILE A 59 0.00 -12.06 4.59
C ILE A 59 1.40 -12.27 4.01
N ALA A 60 1.80 -13.53 3.80
CA ALA A 60 3.09 -13.85 3.19
C ALA A 60 3.21 -13.29 1.76
N LEU A 61 2.18 -13.47 0.92
CA LEU A 61 2.15 -12.97 -0.45
C LEU A 61 2.20 -11.44 -0.50
N VAL A 62 1.41 -10.78 0.36
CA VAL A 62 1.40 -9.32 0.52
C VAL A 62 2.77 -8.81 0.93
N GLY A 63 3.42 -9.46 1.91
CA GLY A 63 4.77 -9.08 2.32
C GLY A 63 5.78 -9.18 1.17
N VAL A 64 5.81 -10.31 0.46
CA VAL A 64 6.74 -10.52 -0.67
C VAL A 64 6.47 -9.53 -1.81
N ALA A 65 5.21 -9.36 -2.21
CA ALA A 65 4.85 -8.46 -3.29
C ALA A 65 5.11 -6.98 -2.91
N ALA A 66 4.85 -6.58 -1.67
CA ALA A 66 5.14 -5.23 -1.18
C ALA A 66 6.64 -4.97 -1.20
N ALA A 67 7.45 -5.91 -0.70
CA ALA A 67 8.89 -5.82 -0.72
C ALA A 67 9.43 -5.68 -2.16
N MET A 68 9.00 -6.55 -3.08
CA MET A 68 9.41 -6.49 -4.48
C MET A 68 9.01 -5.17 -5.15
N ALA A 69 7.77 -4.74 -4.99
CA ALA A 69 7.29 -3.48 -5.56
C ALA A 69 8.07 -2.27 -5.02
N THR A 70 8.42 -2.30 -3.72
CA THR A 70 9.24 -1.28 -3.06
C THR A 70 10.67 -1.26 -3.60
N VAL A 71 11.31 -2.43 -3.76
CA VAL A 71 12.66 -2.53 -4.34
C VAL A 71 12.69 -2.02 -5.78
N VAL A 72 11.69 -2.38 -6.59
CA VAL A 72 11.58 -1.93 -7.99
C VAL A 72 11.34 -0.44 -8.08
N ALA A 73 10.47 0.12 -7.24
CA ALA A 73 10.16 1.55 -7.23
C ALA A 73 11.30 2.42 -6.71
N GLY A 74 12.17 1.86 -5.86
CA GLY A 74 13.28 2.56 -5.26
C GLY A 74 12.85 3.57 -4.18
N ARG A 75 13.78 4.44 -3.78
CA ARG A 75 13.60 5.37 -2.64
C ARG A 75 12.63 6.53 -2.91
N LEU A 76 12.32 6.80 -4.18
CA LEU A 76 11.60 8.01 -4.58
C LEU A 76 10.10 7.95 -4.28
N LEU A 77 9.53 6.76 -4.08
CA LEU A 77 8.12 6.61 -3.76
C LEU A 77 7.91 5.54 -2.67
N ALA A 78 8.02 5.96 -1.41
CA ALA A 78 7.86 5.08 -0.26
C ALA A 78 6.50 4.35 -0.23
N ASP A 79 5.47 4.98 -0.79
CA ASP A 79 4.09 4.47 -0.78
C ASP A 79 3.74 3.57 -1.98
N VAL A 80 4.66 3.40 -2.95
CA VAL A 80 4.37 2.60 -4.15
C VAL A 80 4.17 1.12 -3.82
N GLY A 81 4.91 0.58 -2.86
CA GLY A 81 4.75 -0.82 -2.43
C GLY A 81 3.33 -1.07 -1.92
N THR A 82 2.86 -0.24 -1.00
CA THR A 82 1.51 -0.29 -0.42
C THR A 82 0.43 -0.09 -1.46
N PHE A 83 0.59 0.88 -2.36
CA PHE A 83 -0.39 1.11 -3.43
C PHE A 83 -0.45 -0.07 -4.41
N ALA A 84 0.69 -0.65 -4.77
CA ALA A 84 0.75 -1.83 -5.63
C ALA A 84 -0.02 -3.02 -5.01
N ILE A 85 0.07 -3.21 -3.70
CA ILE A 85 -0.73 -4.21 -2.97
C ILE A 85 -2.22 -3.89 -3.03
N ALA A 86 -2.61 -2.64 -2.79
CA ALA A 86 -4.02 -2.24 -2.88
C ALA A 86 -4.59 -2.51 -4.28
N VAL A 87 -3.82 -2.20 -5.34
CA VAL A 87 -4.19 -2.53 -6.72
C VAL A 87 -4.28 -4.04 -6.94
N GLY A 88 -3.33 -4.82 -6.42
CA GLY A 88 -3.34 -6.28 -6.53
C GLY A 88 -4.55 -6.93 -5.83
N LEU A 89 -4.87 -6.48 -4.61
CA LEU A 89 -6.05 -6.94 -3.88
C LEU A 89 -7.35 -6.52 -4.57
N ALA A 90 -7.40 -5.31 -5.12
CA ALA A 90 -8.54 -4.87 -5.93
C ALA A 90 -8.71 -5.76 -7.18
N ALA A 91 -7.62 -6.11 -7.86
CA ALA A 91 -7.68 -7.01 -9.02
C ALA A 91 -8.22 -8.40 -8.66
N VAL A 92 -7.86 -8.95 -7.48
CA VAL A 92 -8.42 -10.21 -6.99
C VAL A 92 -9.89 -10.06 -6.62
N SER A 93 -10.27 -8.95 -5.98
CA SER A 93 -11.66 -8.67 -5.65
C SER A 93 -12.55 -8.55 -6.90
N LEU A 94 -12.02 -8.04 -8.01
CA LEU A 94 -12.73 -7.97 -9.30
C LEU A 94 -12.89 -9.33 -9.97
N ARG A 95 -12.03 -10.29 -9.67
CA ARG A 95 -12.13 -11.67 -10.19
C ARG A 95 -13.13 -12.52 -9.40
N GLY A 96 -13.37 -12.17 -8.14
CA GLY A 96 -14.36 -12.82 -7.28
C GLY A 96 -15.81 -12.46 -7.62
N GLY A 97 -16.74 -13.23 -7.07
CA GLY A 97 -18.16 -12.91 -7.11
C GLY A 97 -18.51 -11.65 -6.32
N THR A 98 -19.70 -11.12 -6.57
CA THR A 98 -20.20 -9.92 -5.88
C THR A 98 -20.63 -10.23 -4.46
N ALA A 99 -20.44 -9.29 -3.54
CA ALA A 99 -21.05 -9.34 -2.20
C ALA A 99 -22.58 -9.44 -2.23
N GLU A 100 -23.22 -9.11 -3.36
CA GLU A 100 -24.66 -9.28 -3.55
C GLU A 100 -25.09 -10.75 -3.46
N ALA A 101 -24.29 -11.68 -3.99
CA ALA A 101 -24.57 -13.11 -3.88
C ALA A 101 -24.63 -13.55 -2.40
N LEU A 102 -23.71 -13.03 -1.58
CA LEU A 102 -23.74 -13.27 -0.13
C LEU A 102 -24.99 -12.65 0.52
N LEU A 103 -25.42 -11.46 0.11
CA LEU A 103 -26.60 -10.82 0.67
C LEU A 103 -27.89 -11.54 0.31
N VAL A 104 -28.00 -12.05 -0.92
CA VAL A 104 -29.17 -12.83 -1.36
C VAL A 104 -29.26 -14.13 -0.59
N ASP A 105 -28.16 -14.89 -0.49
CA ASP A 105 -28.12 -16.15 0.27
C ASP A 105 -28.44 -15.93 1.76
N TYR A 106 -28.02 -14.80 2.33
CA TYR A 106 -28.32 -14.47 3.73
C TYR A 106 -29.71 -13.88 3.95
N ALA A 107 -30.31 -13.22 2.96
CA ALA A 107 -31.67 -12.67 3.06
C ALA A 107 -32.72 -13.79 3.12
N ASP A 108 -32.44 -14.93 2.50
CA ASP A 108 -33.28 -16.13 2.59
C ASP A 108 -33.14 -16.85 3.95
N LEU A 109 -32.12 -16.51 4.75
CA LEU A 109 -31.92 -17.04 6.10
C LEU A 109 -32.70 -16.21 7.15
N SER A 110 -33.16 -16.90 8.20
CA SER A 110 -34.03 -16.39 9.27
C SER A 110 -33.71 -14.95 9.74
N PRO A 111 -34.73 -14.09 10.00
CA PRO A 111 -34.56 -12.66 10.29
C PRO A 111 -33.60 -12.32 11.44
N GLY A 112 -33.35 -13.25 12.37
CA GLY A 112 -32.37 -13.07 13.45
C GLY A 112 -30.89 -13.04 13.01
N LEU A 113 -30.54 -13.55 11.81
CA LEU A 113 -29.15 -13.63 11.34
C LEU A 113 -28.58 -12.31 10.83
N HIS A 114 -29.42 -11.33 10.47
CA HIS A 114 -29.00 -10.07 9.85
C HIS A 114 -28.02 -9.27 10.72
N ARG A 115 -28.24 -9.22 12.04
CA ARG A 115 -27.36 -8.48 12.96
C ARG A 115 -25.96 -9.11 13.04
N TRP A 116 -25.86 -10.44 12.95
CA TRP A 116 -24.58 -11.14 12.99
C TRP A 116 -23.78 -10.98 11.70
N LEU A 117 -24.45 -10.82 10.55
CA LEU A 117 -23.79 -10.58 9.27
C LEU A 117 -23.01 -9.27 9.27
N ALA A 118 -23.62 -8.18 9.75
CA ALA A 118 -22.96 -6.87 9.82
C ALA A 118 -21.68 -6.92 10.67
N VAL A 119 -21.72 -7.62 11.82
CA VAL A 119 -20.56 -7.80 12.70
C VAL A 119 -19.46 -8.60 12.01
N LYS A 120 -19.82 -9.66 11.28
CA LYS A 120 -18.87 -10.48 10.52
C LYS A 120 -18.19 -9.69 9.39
N LEU A 121 -18.95 -8.90 8.64
CA LEU A 121 -18.39 -8.04 7.58
C LEU A 121 -17.48 -6.93 8.13
N ALA A 122 -17.85 -6.35 9.28
CA ALA A 122 -17.01 -5.38 9.97
C ALA A 122 -15.70 -6.02 10.43
N PHE A 123 -15.76 -7.22 11.02
CA PHE A 123 -14.57 -7.98 11.40
C PHE A 123 -13.69 -8.31 10.19
N GLU A 124 -14.28 -8.76 9.09
CA GLU A 124 -13.56 -9.03 7.84
C GLU A 124 -12.85 -7.77 7.30
N SER A 125 -13.51 -6.61 7.34
CA SER A 125 -12.92 -5.33 6.94
C SER A 125 -11.70 -4.97 7.81
N VAL A 126 -11.77 -5.21 9.13
CA VAL A 126 -10.63 -5.01 10.05
C VAL A 126 -9.48 -5.95 9.71
N VAL A 127 -9.77 -7.21 9.38
CA VAL A 127 -8.73 -8.17 8.99
C VAL A 127 -8.02 -7.73 7.71
N TRP A 128 -8.76 -7.30 6.69
CA TRP A 128 -8.16 -6.77 5.46
C TRP A 128 -7.35 -5.49 5.69
N LEU A 129 -7.80 -4.63 6.61
CA LEU A 129 -7.01 -3.46 7.04
C LEU A 129 -5.67 -3.89 7.66
N VAL A 130 -5.66 -4.91 8.52
CA VAL A 130 -4.42 -5.45 9.10
C VAL A 130 -3.49 -5.97 8.01
N VAL A 131 -4.01 -6.63 6.98
CA VAL A 131 -3.21 -7.09 5.82
C VAL A 131 -2.54 -5.90 5.10
N ILE A 132 -3.26 -4.80 4.89
CA ILE A 132 -2.68 -3.57 4.32
C ILE A 132 -1.62 -2.97 5.25
N LEU A 133 -1.84 -2.94 6.56
CA LEU A 133 -0.85 -2.45 7.52
C LEU A 133 0.43 -3.29 7.51
N VAL A 134 0.33 -4.60 7.29
CA VAL A 134 1.52 -5.44 7.07
C VAL A 134 2.27 -5.00 5.82
N ALA A 135 1.58 -4.69 4.71
CA ALA A 135 2.23 -4.16 3.50
C ALA A 135 2.98 -2.84 3.78
N VAL A 136 2.37 -1.93 4.56
CA VAL A 136 3.01 -0.67 4.99
C VAL A 136 4.30 -0.98 5.75
N GLY A 137 4.21 -1.84 6.78
CA GLY A 137 5.33 -2.20 7.64
C GLY A 137 6.48 -2.84 6.86
N VAL A 138 6.17 -3.74 5.92
CA VAL A 138 7.17 -4.38 5.07
C VAL A 138 7.82 -3.38 4.13
N SER A 139 7.05 -2.49 3.50
CA SER A 139 7.59 -1.46 2.60
C SER A 139 8.55 -0.52 3.36
N ALA A 140 8.15 -0.07 4.56
CA ALA A 140 8.98 0.75 5.42
C ALA A 140 10.28 0.03 5.84
N LEU A 141 10.19 -1.25 6.22
CA LEU A 141 11.35 -2.07 6.59
C LEU A 141 12.34 -2.22 5.42
N VAL A 142 11.82 -2.48 4.20
CA VAL A 142 12.64 -2.61 3.00
C VAL A 142 13.33 -1.30 2.66
N ILE A 143 12.63 -0.16 2.75
CA ILE A 143 13.23 1.16 2.52
C ILE A 143 14.37 1.41 3.51
N HIS A 144 14.12 1.15 4.79
CA HIS A 144 15.15 1.29 5.82
C HIS A 144 16.36 0.39 5.53
N TRP A 145 16.15 -0.89 5.24
CA TRP A 145 17.25 -1.82 5.06
C TRP A 145 18.05 -1.59 3.77
N CYS A 146 17.38 -1.31 2.66
CA CYS A 146 18.02 -1.11 1.36
C CYS A 146 18.71 0.25 1.24
N PHE A 147 18.19 1.30 1.89
CA PHE A 147 18.67 2.67 1.65
C PHE A 147 19.40 3.32 2.83
N SER A 148 19.27 2.82 4.08
CA SER A 148 20.01 3.42 5.20
C SER A 148 21.53 3.24 5.08
N ARG A 149 22.01 2.18 4.42
CA ARG A 149 23.46 1.96 4.24
C ARG A 149 24.13 2.92 3.25
N VAL A 150 23.35 3.49 2.32
CA VAL A 150 23.89 4.43 1.33
C VAL A 150 24.16 5.78 1.99
N GLU A 151 23.30 6.20 2.92
CA GLU A 151 23.45 7.47 3.63
C GLU A 151 24.65 7.47 4.59
N ASP A 152 24.96 6.34 5.21
CA ASP A 152 26.16 6.21 6.05
C ASP A 152 27.44 6.35 5.21
N ALA A 153 27.49 5.74 4.02
CA ALA A 153 28.65 5.79 3.14
C ALA A 153 28.85 7.18 2.51
N ASP A 154 27.76 7.83 2.09
CA ASP A 154 27.83 9.20 1.55
C ASP A 154 28.04 10.24 2.64
N GLY A 155 27.51 10.01 3.84
CA GLY A 155 27.78 10.80 5.04
C GLY A 155 29.25 10.71 5.46
N GLU A 156 29.83 9.51 5.47
CA GLU A 156 31.25 9.30 5.72
C GLU A 156 32.11 9.99 4.65
N ARG A 157 31.76 9.87 3.36
CA ARG A 157 32.45 10.58 2.28
C ARG A 157 32.31 12.10 2.37
N THR A 158 31.16 12.60 2.81
CA THR A 158 30.90 14.03 2.97
C THR A 158 31.65 14.56 4.19
N CYS A 159 31.68 13.82 5.30
CA CYS A 159 32.47 14.12 6.48
C CYS A 159 33.97 14.06 6.17
N LEU A 160 34.43 13.06 5.44
CA LEU A 160 35.83 12.92 5.03
C LEU A 160 36.21 14.03 4.06
N ARG A 161 35.35 14.41 3.09
CA ARG A 161 35.55 15.60 2.25
C ARG A 161 35.54 16.90 3.06
N ALA A 162 34.66 17.05 4.03
CA ALA A 162 34.61 18.23 4.90
C ALA A 162 35.82 18.31 5.82
N ALA A 163 36.30 17.18 6.34
CA ALA A 163 37.51 17.06 7.13
C ALA A 163 38.77 17.30 6.28
N LEU A 164 38.79 16.81 5.03
CA LEU A 164 39.87 17.06 4.08
C LEU A 164 39.89 18.53 3.63
N ALA A 165 38.73 19.10 3.34
CA ALA A 165 38.57 20.53 3.05
C ALA A 165 38.94 21.39 4.27
N GLY A 166 38.58 20.94 5.48
CA GLY A 166 38.95 21.57 6.74
C GLY A 166 40.44 21.46 7.05
N ALA A 167 41.10 20.34 6.74
CA ALA A 167 42.54 20.16 6.88
C ALA A 167 43.33 20.97 5.83
N LEU A 168 42.78 21.10 4.62
CA LEU A 168 43.31 21.99 3.59
C LEU A 168 43.07 23.47 3.92
N ALA A 169 41.96 23.80 4.59
CA ALA A 169 41.65 25.15 5.06
C ALA A 169 42.38 25.54 6.36
N ALA A 170 42.74 24.56 7.20
CA ALA A 170 43.58 24.75 8.39
C ALA A 170 45.01 25.20 8.03
N HIS A 171 45.34 25.23 6.73
CA HIS A 171 46.55 25.85 6.24
C HIS A 171 46.48 27.36 6.01
N ASP A 172 45.35 28.05 6.27
CA ASP A 172 45.34 29.40 6.85
C ASP A 172 43.93 29.93 7.16
N LEU A 173 43.77 30.42 8.40
CA LEU A 173 42.76 31.33 8.99
C LEU A 173 41.57 30.76 9.83
N PRO A 174 41.30 31.37 11.01
CA PRO A 174 40.26 30.94 11.93
C PRO A 174 38.91 31.59 11.61
N THR A 175 37.84 30.80 11.60
CA THR A 175 36.50 31.34 11.87
C THR A 175 35.65 30.32 12.64
N ILE A 176 35.29 30.75 13.85
CA ILE A 176 34.47 30.05 14.83
C ILE A 176 33.00 30.35 14.52
N SER A 177 32.15 29.35 14.32
CA SER A 177 30.72 29.49 14.64
C SER A 177 30.07 28.15 14.93
N GLY A 178 29.49 28.05 16.14
CA GLY A 178 28.82 26.87 16.66
C GLY A 178 27.42 26.63 16.11
N ARG A 179 27.05 25.36 16.03
CA ARG A 179 25.66 24.87 15.97
C ARG A 179 25.64 23.39 16.31
N ALA A 180 25.69 23.07 17.60
CA ALA A 180 25.48 21.72 18.10
C ALA A 180 24.03 21.62 18.62
N PHE A 181 23.33 20.57 18.17
CA PHE A 181 21.98 20.14 18.55
C PHE A 181 20.80 20.94 17.97
N GLY A 182 20.45 20.63 16.72
CA GLY A 182 19.12 20.82 16.17
C GLY A 182 18.56 19.48 15.69
N VAL A 183 17.58 18.91 16.41
CA VAL A 183 16.70 17.89 15.83
C VAL A 183 15.96 18.56 14.69
N SER A 184 16.22 18.11 13.47
CA SER A 184 15.89 18.83 12.25
C SER A 184 14.38 18.82 11.99
N ALA A 185 13.79 20.00 11.85
CA ALA A 185 12.38 20.21 11.51
C ALA A 185 11.94 19.48 10.22
N ASP A 186 12.89 19.06 9.38
CA ASP A 186 12.66 18.27 8.17
C ASP A 186 11.96 16.93 8.43
N GLN A 187 12.22 16.27 9.56
CA GLN A 187 11.62 14.94 9.81
C GLN A 187 10.12 15.01 10.11
N GLN A 188 9.64 16.13 10.66
CA GLN A 188 8.22 16.33 10.94
C GLN A 188 7.43 16.73 9.68
N THR A 189 8.09 17.35 8.69
CA THR A 189 7.48 17.64 7.38
C THR A 189 7.31 16.40 6.51
N ALA A 190 8.26 15.45 6.58
CA ALA A 190 8.20 14.19 5.83
C ALA A 190 6.98 13.31 6.21
N LEU A 191 6.63 13.25 7.50
CA LEU A 191 5.44 12.52 7.97
C LEU A 191 4.13 13.17 7.52
N SER A 192 4.06 14.50 7.55
CA SER A 192 2.90 15.28 7.11
C SER A 192 2.64 15.11 5.61
N ASP A 193 3.70 15.08 4.80
CA ASP A 193 3.57 14.90 3.36
C ASP A 193 3.22 13.46 2.98
N GLY A 194 3.75 12.45 3.69
CA GLY A 194 3.33 11.06 3.51
C GLY A 194 1.82 10.86 3.70
N ILE A 195 1.21 11.46 4.74
CA ILE A 195 -0.24 11.36 4.98
C ILE A 195 -1.04 11.99 3.82
N LYS A 196 -0.59 13.14 3.29
CA LYS A 196 -1.27 13.78 2.15
C LYS A 196 -1.19 12.93 0.90
N HIS A 197 -0.05 12.31 0.63
CA HIS A 197 0.13 11.42 -0.51
C HIS A 197 -0.74 10.17 -0.40
N THR A 198 -0.88 9.59 0.79
CA THR A 198 -1.81 8.48 1.04
C THR A 198 -3.26 8.88 0.77
N VAL A 199 -3.70 10.04 1.24
CA VAL A 199 -5.07 10.54 1.01
C VAL A 199 -5.33 10.81 -0.47
N ILE A 200 -4.39 11.45 -1.18
CA ILE A 200 -4.52 11.73 -2.62
C ILE A 200 -4.55 10.42 -3.42
N THR A 201 -3.71 9.46 -3.05
CA THR A 201 -3.62 8.17 -3.73
C THR A 201 -4.87 7.33 -3.51
N ALA A 202 -5.41 7.31 -2.27
CA ALA A 202 -6.71 6.71 -1.97
C ALA A 202 -7.84 7.37 -2.77
N GLY A 203 -7.85 8.71 -2.86
CA GLY A 203 -8.80 9.47 -3.65
C GLY A 203 -8.71 9.20 -5.16
N ALA A 204 -7.49 9.08 -5.70
CA ALA A 204 -7.26 8.73 -7.10
C ALA A 204 -7.71 7.29 -7.41
N GLY A 205 -7.46 6.34 -6.49
CA GLY A 205 -8.00 4.99 -6.56
C GLY A 205 -9.53 4.98 -6.61
N LEU A 206 -10.17 5.75 -5.72
CA LEU A 206 -11.63 5.96 -5.71
C LEU A 206 -12.15 6.56 -7.02
N ALA A 207 -11.45 7.55 -7.60
CA ALA A 207 -11.85 8.17 -8.86
C ALA A 207 -11.75 7.20 -10.04
N VAL A 208 -10.69 6.39 -10.12
CA VAL A 208 -10.54 5.35 -11.15
C VAL A 208 -11.63 4.30 -11.01
N ILE A 209 -11.90 3.84 -9.79
CA ILE A 209 -13.00 2.90 -9.49
C ILE A 209 -14.34 3.50 -9.93
N SER A 210 -14.58 4.79 -9.63
CA SER A 210 -15.80 5.52 -10.02
C SER A 210 -15.98 5.62 -11.54
N VAL A 211 -14.91 5.94 -12.27
CA VAL A 211 -14.89 6.02 -13.75
C VAL A 211 -15.09 4.65 -14.38
N LEU A 212 -14.50 3.59 -13.82
CA LEU A 212 -14.71 2.23 -14.31
C LEU A 212 -16.15 1.75 -14.03
N SER A 213 -16.79 2.22 -12.96
CA SER A 213 -18.21 1.92 -12.67
C SER A 213 -19.24 2.74 -13.43
N SER A 214 -18.89 3.93 -13.95
CA SER A 214 -19.86 4.80 -14.63
C SER A 214 -20.24 4.31 -16.04
N GLY A 215 -19.52 3.33 -16.59
CA GLY A 215 -19.84 2.66 -17.85
C GLY A 215 -20.66 1.36 -17.71
N LEU A 216 -20.90 0.88 -16.48
CA LEU A 216 -21.70 -0.32 -16.24
C LEU A 216 -23.16 0.08 -16.06
N SER A 217 -24.02 -0.36 -16.98
CA SER A 217 -25.47 -0.14 -17.00
C SER A 217 -26.07 -0.33 -15.61
N SER A 218 -26.89 0.64 -15.19
CA SER A 218 -27.51 0.86 -13.87
C SER A 218 -28.38 -0.29 -13.30
N ARG A 219 -28.37 -1.47 -13.92
CA ARG A 219 -28.87 -2.73 -13.33
C ARG A 219 -27.81 -3.58 -12.64
N SER A 220 -26.54 -3.18 -12.71
CA SER A 220 -25.39 -3.92 -12.18
C SER A 220 -24.61 -3.06 -11.17
N ILE A 221 -25.29 -2.51 -10.16
CA ILE A 221 -24.60 -1.84 -9.05
C ILE A 221 -24.03 -2.93 -8.13
N GLN A 222 -22.91 -3.52 -8.56
CA GLN A 222 -22.14 -4.46 -7.77
C GLN A 222 -21.56 -3.73 -6.55
N HIS A 223 -22.09 -4.08 -5.37
CA HIS A 223 -21.73 -3.54 -4.06
C HIS A 223 -20.30 -3.86 -3.58
N GLY A 224 -19.41 -4.32 -4.46
CA GLY A 224 -17.98 -4.43 -4.14
C GLY A 224 -17.32 -3.07 -3.82
N GLN A 225 -17.96 -1.97 -4.19
CA GLN A 225 -17.47 -0.60 -3.96
C GLN A 225 -17.74 -0.05 -2.54
N THR A 226 -18.67 -0.61 -1.76
CA THR A 226 -19.01 -0.05 -0.43
C THR A 226 -17.97 -0.35 0.65
N CYS A 227 -17.21 -1.45 0.57
CA CYS A 227 -16.13 -1.73 1.54
C CYS A 227 -14.98 -0.72 1.45
N PHE A 228 -14.73 -0.12 0.28
CA PHE A 228 -13.69 0.90 0.12
C PHE A 228 -14.13 2.31 0.57
N VAL A 229 -15.43 2.58 0.67
CA VAL A 229 -15.96 3.86 1.19
C VAL A 229 -15.84 3.93 2.71
N VAL A 230 -15.95 2.80 3.42
CA VAL A 230 -15.89 2.76 4.90
C VAL A 230 -14.45 2.85 5.43
N THR A 231 -13.43 2.49 4.65
CA THR A 231 -12.02 2.66 5.04
C THR A 231 -11.47 4.07 4.79
N ALA A 232 -12.25 4.95 4.16
CA ALA A 232 -11.88 6.33 3.82
C ALA A 232 -12.65 7.41 4.61
N GLY A 233 -13.46 7.01 5.59
CA GLY A 233 -14.17 7.90 6.52
C GLY A 233 -13.45 8.05 7.85
#